data_AF-A6ETC7-F1
#
_entry.id   AF-A6ETC7-F1
#
_cell.length_a   1.000
_cell.length_b   1.000
_cell.length_c   1.000
_cell.angle_alpha   90.00
_cell.angle_beta   90.00
_cell.angle_gamma   90.00
#
_symmetry.space_group_name_H-M   'P 1'
#
loop_
_entity.id
_entity.type
_entity.pdbx_description
1 polymer ?
#
loop_
_entity_poly.entity_id
_entity_poly.type
_entity_poly.pdbx_seq_one_letter_code
_entity_poly.pdbx_strand_id
1 'polypeptide(L)'
;MKTISPVDSSKVIKKYKNGQLREAGKEYVFETEDYLYTSLVGENLSYFKSGALSRKTIFDDLGIQLSDIYYDEDGQILQENLTQKLDTSVKTAEEFFDDTNFDITTYAKFYSFSVKFCRYYLKKEGACFNYKKTGVWKIYNPDGSLKKEKSY
;
A
#
# COMPACT_ATOMS: atom_id res chain seq x y z
N MET A 1 18.84 -13.95 -15.41
CA MET A 1 18.36 -14.31 -14.06
C MET A 1 17.59 -15.60 -14.17
N LYS A 2 17.81 -16.54 -13.24
CA LYS A 2 16.95 -17.72 -13.06
C LYS A 2 15.54 -17.21 -12.73
N THR A 3 14.51 -17.74 -13.37
CA THR A 3 13.13 -17.33 -13.08
C THR A 3 12.80 -17.74 -11.65
N ILE A 4 12.46 -16.76 -10.80
CA ILE A 4 11.97 -17.01 -9.44
C ILE A 4 10.50 -17.37 -9.57
N SER A 5 10.07 -18.47 -8.96
CA SER A 5 8.68 -18.92 -8.97
C SER A 5 8.32 -19.46 -7.60
N PRO A 6 7.06 -19.30 -7.17
CA PRO A 6 6.64 -19.77 -5.86
C PRO A 6 6.67 -21.30 -5.81
N VAL A 7 7.13 -21.85 -4.69
CA VAL A 7 7.10 -23.29 -4.39
C VAL A 7 5.81 -23.72 -3.71
N ASP A 8 5.11 -22.77 -3.06
CA ASP A 8 3.81 -23.00 -2.45
C ASP A 8 2.95 -21.72 -2.46
N SER A 9 1.65 -21.88 -2.20
CA SER A 9 0.72 -20.77 -2.01
C SER A 9 -0.33 -21.08 -0.95
N SER A 10 -0.68 -20.05 -0.19
CA SER A 10 -1.58 -20.19 0.95
C SER A 10 -2.58 -19.02 0.99
N LYS A 11 -3.73 -19.25 1.63
CA LYS A 11 -4.69 -18.17 1.92
C LYS A 11 -4.40 -17.64 3.32
N VAL A 12 -4.23 -16.33 3.41
CA VAL A 12 -4.12 -15.64 4.70
C VAL A 12 -5.53 -15.34 5.18
N ILE A 13 -5.93 -15.90 6.33
CA ILE A 13 -7.18 -15.55 7.01
C ILE A 13 -6.87 -15.36 8.50
N LYS A 14 -6.89 -14.10 8.95
CA LYS A 14 -6.68 -13.76 10.36
C LYS A 14 -7.96 -13.20 10.95
N LYS A 15 -8.25 -13.54 12.20
CA LYS A 15 -9.44 -13.07 12.92
C LYS A 15 -9.06 -12.32 14.20
N TYR A 16 -9.91 -11.40 14.60
CA TYR A 16 -9.88 -10.80 15.94
C TYR A 16 -10.34 -11.80 17.00
N LYS A 17 -10.10 -11.47 18.28
CA LYS A 17 -10.57 -12.28 19.42
C LYS A 17 -12.10 -12.46 19.45
N ASN A 18 -12.86 -11.51 18.89
CA ASN A 18 -14.32 -11.58 18.76
C ASN A 18 -14.78 -12.45 17.56
N GLY A 19 -13.87 -13.13 16.86
CA GLY A 19 -14.17 -13.99 15.72
C GLY A 19 -14.36 -13.26 14.39
N GLN A 20 -14.41 -11.93 14.38
CA GLN A 20 -14.54 -11.16 13.13
C GLN A 20 -13.25 -11.21 12.31
N LEU A 21 -13.39 -11.09 10.99
CA LEU A 21 -12.27 -11.05 10.06
C LEU A 21 -11.39 -9.82 10.36
N ARG A 22 -10.08 -10.03 10.39
CA ARG A 22 -9.08 -8.98 10.55
C ARG A 22 -8.31 -8.76 9.26
N GLU A 23 -7.98 -9.84 8.57
CA GLU A 23 -7.14 -9.82 7.39
C GLU A 23 -7.51 -11.01 6.50
N ALA A 24 -7.60 -10.76 5.19
CA ALA A 24 -7.82 -11.78 4.18
C ALA A 24 -6.96 -11.49 2.94
N GLY A 25 -6.23 -12.50 2.46
CA GLY A 25 -5.38 -12.37 1.28
C GLY A 25 -4.79 -13.69 0.84
N LYS A 26 -3.74 -13.60 0.01
CA LYS A 26 -2.97 -14.74 -0.50
C LYS A 26 -1.50 -14.48 -0.26
N GLU A 27 -0.77 -15.55 0.03
CA GLU A 27 0.68 -15.51 0.12
C GLU A 27 1.31 -16.56 -0.79
N TYR A 28 2.51 -16.26 -1.27
CA TYR A 28 3.41 -17.18 -1.95
C TYR A 28 4.61 -17.48 -1.08
N VAL A 29 5.06 -18.73 -1.12
CA VAL A 29 6.32 -19.16 -0.51
C VAL A 29 7.35 -19.31 -1.63
N PHE A 30 8.52 -18.74 -1.44
CA PHE A 30 9.68 -18.84 -2.30
C PHE A 30 10.79 -19.56 -1.56
N GLU A 31 11.54 -20.40 -2.28
CA GLU A 31 12.68 -21.13 -1.74
C GLU A 31 13.97 -20.49 -2.24
N THR A 32 14.83 -20.10 -1.30
CA THR A 32 16.24 -19.75 -1.56
C THR A 32 17.14 -20.88 -1.08
N GLU A 33 18.45 -20.78 -1.30
CA GLU A 33 19.39 -21.82 -0.83
C GLU A 33 19.41 -21.92 0.71
N ASP A 34 19.14 -20.82 1.41
CA ASP A 34 19.32 -20.72 2.86
C ASP A 34 18.00 -20.65 3.67
N TYR A 35 16.88 -20.25 3.06
CA TYR A 35 15.60 -20.09 3.77
C TYR A 35 14.36 -20.07 2.86
N LEU A 36 13.19 -20.19 3.48
CA LEU A 36 11.90 -19.93 2.83
C LEU A 36 11.48 -18.48 3.06
N TYR A 37 11.12 -17.78 1.99
CA TYR A 37 10.56 -16.45 2.05
C TYR A 37 9.05 -16.50 1.78
N THR A 38 8.25 -15.72 2.51
CA THR A 38 6.80 -15.63 2.29
C THR A 38 6.42 -14.20 1.96
N SER A 39 5.68 -14.02 0.87
CA SER A 39 5.25 -12.71 0.37
C SER A 39 3.75 -12.67 0.14
N LEU A 40 3.11 -11.54 0.47
CA LEU A 40 1.71 -11.30 0.11
C LEU A 40 1.60 -11.03 -1.38
N VAL A 41 0.58 -11.58 -2.04
CA VAL A 41 0.39 -11.41 -3.48
C VAL A 41 -1.06 -11.11 -3.82
N GLY A 42 -1.26 -10.38 -4.92
CA GLY A 42 -2.59 -9.97 -5.36
C GLY A 42 -3.28 -9.06 -4.34
N GLU A 43 -4.58 -9.25 -4.14
CA GLU A 43 -5.37 -8.44 -3.21
C GLU A 43 -5.24 -8.93 -1.77
N ASN A 44 -4.91 -8.00 -0.86
CA ASN A 44 -4.96 -8.20 0.58
C ASN A 44 -5.87 -7.15 1.22
N LEU A 45 -6.82 -7.61 2.04
CA LEU A 45 -7.82 -6.78 2.72
C LEU A 45 -7.61 -6.83 4.22
N SER A 46 -7.61 -5.66 4.86
CA SER A 46 -7.67 -5.54 6.32
C SER A 46 -9.00 -4.92 6.74
N TYR A 47 -9.48 -5.29 7.92
CA TYR A 47 -10.78 -4.86 8.44
C TYR A 47 -10.63 -4.24 9.82
N PHE A 48 -11.55 -3.37 10.20
CA PHE A 48 -11.75 -2.91 11.57
C PHE A 48 -12.39 -4.01 12.43
N LYS A 49 -12.33 -3.84 13.76
CA LYS A 49 -13.02 -4.73 14.72
C LYS A 49 -14.55 -4.69 14.64
N SER A 50 -15.11 -3.75 13.88
CA SER A 50 -16.54 -3.68 13.54
C SER A 50 -16.89 -4.58 12.35
N GLY A 51 -15.90 -4.98 11.54
CA GLY A 51 -16.06 -5.70 10.28
C GLY A 51 -16.00 -4.80 9.05
N ALA A 52 -15.96 -3.48 9.22
CA ALA A 52 -15.77 -2.54 8.11
C ALA A 52 -14.37 -2.71 7.48
N LEU A 53 -14.26 -2.50 6.16
CA LEU A 53 -12.97 -2.52 5.48
C LEU A 53 -12.11 -1.34 5.95
N SER A 54 -10.87 -1.59 6.36
CA SER A 54 -9.94 -0.56 6.83
C SER A 54 -8.83 -0.27 5.84
N ARG A 55 -8.40 -1.29 5.09
CA ARG A 55 -7.30 -1.18 4.13
C ARG A 55 -7.46 -2.17 3.00
N LYS A 56 -7.15 -1.74 1.77
CA LYS A 56 -7.00 -2.59 0.60
C LYS A 56 -5.62 -2.36 0.01
N THR A 57 -4.83 -3.42 -0.07
CA THR A 57 -3.49 -3.38 -0.65
C THR A 57 -3.42 -4.36 -1.82
N ILE A 58 -2.82 -3.94 -2.93
CA ILE A 58 -2.58 -4.79 -4.09
C ILE A 58 -1.07 -4.98 -4.22
N PHE A 59 -0.67 -6.24 -4.35
CA PHE A 59 0.70 -6.66 -4.57
C PHE A 59 0.84 -7.36 -5.92
N ASP A 60 2.02 -7.30 -6.52
CA ASP A 60 2.37 -8.17 -7.65
C ASP A 60 2.69 -9.61 -7.18
N ASP A 61 3.09 -10.47 -8.11
CA ASP A 61 3.39 -11.88 -7.82
C ASP A 61 4.71 -12.10 -7.06
N LEU A 62 5.49 -11.05 -6.80
CA LEU A 62 6.70 -11.09 -5.97
C LEU A 62 6.48 -10.41 -4.60
N GLY A 63 5.32 -9.78 -4.42
CA GLY A 63 4.91 -9.04 -3.23
C GLY A 63 5.38 -7.60 -3.18
N ILE A 64 5.72 -7.02 -4.33
CA ILE A 64 5.88 -5.57 -4.44
C ILE A 64 4.50 -4.93 -4.32
N GLN A 65 4.37 -3.97 -3.41
CA GLN A 65 3.13 -3.21 -3.26
C GLN A 65 2.90 -2.29 -4.47
N LEU A 66 1.80 -2.49 -5.19
CA LEU A 66 1.38 -1.70 -6.34
C LEU A 66 0.46 -0.54 -5.93
N SER A 67 -0.46 -0.79 -5.01
CA SER A 67 -1.38 0.23 -4.50
C SER A 67 -1.80 -0.05 -3.06
N ASP A 68 -2.15 1.01 -2.33
CA ASP A 68 -2.58 0.91 -0.94
C ASP A 68 -3.61 1.99 -0.60
N ILE A 69 -4.82 1.56 -0.23
CA ILE A 69 -5.96 2.42 0.05
C ILE A 69 -6.41 2.21 1.49
N TYR A 70 -6.57 3.31 2.23
CA TYR A 70 -7.05 3.33 3.60
C TYR A 70 -8.46 3.91 3.65
N TYR A 71 -9.30 3.28 4.47
CA TYR A 71 -10.69 3.67 4.67
C TYR A 71 -10.93 4.02 6.15
N ASP A 72 -11.92 4.87 6.41
CA ASP A 72 -12.51 4.98 7.75
C ASP A 72 -13.58 3.89 7.98
N GLU A 73 -14.17 3.86 9.18
CA GLU A 73 -15.18 2.86 9.53
C GLU A 73 -16.48 2.96 8.71
N ASP A 74 -16.74 4.12 8.10
CA ASP A 74 -17.89 4.36 7.22
C ASP A 74 -17.58 4.04 5.74
N GLY A 75 -16.38 3.53 5.45
CA GLY A 75 -15.92 3.15 4.12
C GLY A 75 -15.45 4.31 3.24
N GLN A 76 -15.22 5.49 3.80
CA GLN A 76 -14.69 6.64 3.07
C GLN A 76 -13.18 6.55 2.94
N ILE A 77 -12.65 6.92 1.78
CA ILE A 77 -11.20 6.88 1.52
C ILE A 77 -10.51 8.00 2.31
N LEU A 78 -9.50 7.63 3.09
CA LEU A 78 -8.64 8.54 3.85
C LEU A 78 -7.32 8.81 3.13
N GLN A 79 -6.78 7.78 2.49
CA GLN A 79 -5.49 7.85 1.80
C GLN A 79 -5.43 6.84 0.67
N GLU A 80 -4.75 7.21 -0.41
CA GLU A 80 -4.37 6.31 -1.49
C GLU A 80 -2.87 6.50 -1.75
N ASN A 81 -2.16 5.39 -1.97
CA ASN A 81 -0.79 5.40 -2.48
C ASN A 81 -0.73 4.49 -3.70
N LEU A 82 -0.11 4.96 -4.77
CA LEU A 82 0.10 4.21 -6.01
C LEU A 82 1.59 4.19 -6.34
N THR A 83 2.16 3.01 -6.50
CA THR A 83 3.54 2.85 -6.97
C THR A 83 3.60 3.23 -8.45
N GLN A 84 4.44 4.21 -8.79
CA GLN A 84 4.63 4.70 -10.16
C GLN A 84 5.89 4.14 -10.79
N LYS A 85 6.93 3.95 -9.97
CA LYS A 85 8.23 3.45 -10.41
C LYS A 85 8.86 2.64 -9.28
N LEU A 86 9.47 1.53 -9.64
CA LEU A 86 10.35 0.76 -8.79
C LEU A 86 11.61 0.47 -9.61
N ASP A 87 12.73 0.96 -9.11
CA ASP A 87 14.05 0.60 -9.61
C ASP A 87 14.76 -0.23 -8.53
N THR A 88 15.57 -1.19 -8.96
CA THR A 88 16.37 -1.99 -8.04
C THR A 88 17.71 -2.32 -8.67
N SER A 89 18.75 -2.32 -7.84
CA SER A 89 20.11 -2.76 -8.21
C SER A 89 20.38 -4.21 -7.83
N VAL A 90 19.37 -4.88 -7.24
CA VAL A 90 19.42 -6.26 -6.77
C VAL A 90 19.78 -7.23 -7.89
N LYS A 91 20.68 -8.17 -7.59
CA LYS A 91 21.19 -9.16 -8.54
C LYS A 91 20.79 -10.59 -8.18
N THR A 92 20.43 -10.85 -6.92
CA THR A 92 20.05 -12.19 -6.45
C THR A 92 18.65 -12.19 -5.84
N ALA A 93 18.07 -13.40 -5.69
CA ALA A 93 16.75 -13.54 -5.06
C ALA A 93 16.82 -13.18 -3.58
N GLU A 94 17.92 -13.54 -2.92
CA GLU A 94 18.16 -13.26 -1.51
C GLU A 94 18.22 -11.75 -1.25
N GLU A 95 18.94 -11.00 -2.09
CA GLU A 95 19.00 -9.54 -2.03
C GLU A 95 17.63 -8.87 -2.30
N PHE A 96 16.78 -9.49 -3.13
CA PHE A 96 15.45 -8.99 -3.44
C PHE A 96 14.54 -9.06 -2.22
N PHE A 97 14.63 -10.15 -1.48
CA PHE A 97 13.76 -10.41 -0.33
C PHE A 97 14.24 -9.75 0.97
N ASP A 98 15.41 -9.11 0.98
CA ASP A 98 16.01 -8.40 2.14
C ASP A 98 15.57 -6.91 2.26
N ASP A 99 14.48 -6.50 1.59
CA ASP A 99 13.66 -5.27 1.73
C ASP A 99 14.39 -3.89 1.84
N THR A 100 15.68 -3.82 1.51
CA THR A 100 16.51 -2.62 1.75
C THR A 100 17.03 -1.93 0.49
N ASN A 101 16.83 -2.51 -0.70
CA ASN A 101 17.49 -2.10 -1.94
C ASN A 101 16.55 -1.69 -3.08
N PHE A 102 15.41 -1.07 -2.76
CA PHE A 102 14.45 -0.57 -3.73
C PHE A 102 14.35 0.95 -3.71
N ASP A 103 14.47 1.55 -4.89
CA ASP A 103 14.13 2.94 -5.13
C ASP A 103 12.70 3.02 -5.65
N ILE A 104 11.79 3.41 -4.76
CA ILE A 104 10.35 3.38 -5.01
C ILE A 104 9.83 4.81 -5.09
N THR A 105 9.23 5.15 -6.24
CA THR A 105 8.44 6.37 -6.40
C THR A 105 6.97 6.03 -6.32
N THR A 106 6.26 6.68 -5.40
CA THR A 106 4.80 6.56 -5.24
C THR A 106 4.12 7.90 -5.41
N TYR A 107 2.84 7.88 -5.78
CA TYR A 107 1.97 9.05 -5.73
C TYR A 107 0.95 8.86 -4.61
N ALA A 108 0.89 9.81 -3.69
CA ALA A 108 0.03 9.74 -2.53
C ALA A 108 -1.06 10.81 -2.56
N LYS A 109 -2.29 10.42 -2.25
CA LYS A 109 -3.45 11.30 -2.06
C LYS A 109 -3.95 11.17 -0.64
N PHE A 110 -4.31 12.29 -0.01
CA PHE A 110 -4.85 12.31 1.34
C PHE A 110 -6.15 13.10 1.34
N TYR A 111 -7.16 12.53 1.97
CA TYR A 111 -8.49 13.10 2.06
C TYR A 111 -8.79 13.60 3.47
N SER A 112 -9.76 14.49 3.58
CA SER A 112 -10.23 15.02 4.86
C SER A 112 -11.70 15.35 4.76
N PHE A 113 -12.42 15.21 5.86
CA PHE A 113 -13.81 15.66 5.93
C PHE A 113 -13.88 17.18 6.09
N SER A 114 -14.83 17.81 5.41
CA SER A 114 -15.19 19.21 5.61
C SER A 114 -16.52 19.31 6.33
N VAL A 115 -16.52 19.87 7.54
CA VAL A 115 -17.76 20.13 8.29
C VAL A 115 -18.66 21.12 7.54
N LYS A 116 -18.08 22.16 6.95
CA LYS A 116 -18.83 23.19 6.21
C LYS A 116 -19.61 22.62 5.01
N PHE A 117 -19.00 21.68 4.28
CA PHE A 117 -19.59 21.11 3.08
C PHE A 117 -20.17 19.70 3.29
N CYS A 118 -20.08 19.18 4.52
CA CYS A 118 -20.49 17.83 4.92
C CYS A 118 -20.01 16.73 3.95
N ARG A 119 -18.76 16.82 3.50
CA ARG A 119 -18.18 15.87 2.53
C ARG A 119 -16.68 15.73 2.67
N TYR A 120 -16.16 14.58 2.26
CA TYR A 120 -14.73 14.38 2.06
C TYR A 120 -14.23 15.16 0.84
N TYR A 121 -13.00 15.65 0.94
CA TYR A 121 -12.31 16.33 -0.16
C TYR A 121 -10.84 15.94 -0.17
N LEU A 122 -10.20 16.03 -1.34
CA LEU A 122 -8.78 15.84 -1.50
C LEU A 122 -8.05 16.97 -0.78
N LYS A 123 -7.33 16.68 0.30
CA LYS A 123 -6.63 17.70 1.10
C LYS A 123 -5.25 18.02 0.54
N LYS A 124 -4.52 16.99 0.10
CA LYS A 124 -3.19 17.13 -0.48
C LYS A 124 -2.83 15.91 -1.31
N GLU A 125 -1.97 16.12 -2.30
CA GLU A 125 -1.38 15.05 -3.09
C GLU A 125 0.03 15.41 -3.56
N GLY A 126 0.82 14.39 -3.89
CA GLY A 126 2.16 14.56 -4.43
C GLY A 126 2.96 13.26 -4.46
N ALA A 127 4.17 13.36 -4.99
CA ALA A 127 5.08 12.23 -5.10
C ALA A 127 5.81 11.96 -3.77
N CYS A 128 6.12 10.70 -3.53
CA CYS A 128 7.02 10.23 -2.51
C CYS A 128 8.13 9.41 -3.15
N PHE A 129 9.37 9.59 -2.68
CA PHE A 129 10.50 8.74 -2.97
C PHE A 129 10.90 8.02 -1.68
N ASN A 130 10.94 6.69 -1.70
CA ASN A 130 11.18 5.83 -0.52
C ASN A 130 10.34 6.29 0.69
N TYR A 131 9.04 6.45 0.45
CA TYR A 131 8.02 6.86 1.43
C TYR A 131 8.19 8.27 2.02
N LYS A 132 9.18 9.06 1.55
CA LYS A 132 9.38 10.46 1.93
C LYS A 132 8.86 11.36 0.81
N LYS A 133 8.21 12.47 1.18
CA LYS A 133 7.71 13.45 0.22
C LYS A 133 8.84 13.99 -0.65
N THR A 134 8.58 14.15 -1.94
CA THR A 134 9.49 14.78 -2.89
C THR A 134 8.69 15.58 -3.93
N GLY A 135 9.34 16.53 -4.58
CA GLY A 135 8.77 17.30 -5.67
C GLY A 135 7.65 18.23 -5.19
N VAL A 136 6.73 18.57 -6.09
CA VAL A 136 5.67 19.52 -5.79
C VAL A 136 4.46 18.82 -5.20
N TRP A 137 4.09 19.23 -3.99
CA TRP A 137 2.87 18.83 -3.31
C TRP A 137 1.79 19.89 -3.42
N LYS A 138 0.64 19.48 -3.95
CA LYS A 138 -0.55 20.33 -4.03
C LYS A 138 -1.38 20.18 -2.78
N ILE A 139 -1.88 21.29 -2.26
CA ILE A 139 -2.75 21.34 -1.08
C ILE A 139 -4.00 22.11 -1.46
N TYR A 140 -5.16 21.56 -1.15
CA TYR A 140 -6.44 22.10 -1.61
C TYR A 140 -7.30 22.60 -0.44
N ASN A 141 -8.21 23.51 -0.77
CA ASN A 141 -9.32 23.90 0.08
C ASN A 141 -10.46 22.87 0.02
N PRO A 142 -11.40 22.89 0.99
CA PRO A 142 -12.56 22.00 0.98
C PRO A 142 -13.49 22.09 -0.24
N ASP A 143 -13.45 23.20 -0.98
CA ASP A 143 -14.19 23.36 -2.23
C ASP A 143 -13.48 22.74 -3.44
N GLY A 144 -12.27 22.20 -3.26
CA GLY A 144 -11.43 21.62 -4.31
C GLY A 144 -10.47 22.62 -4.97
N SER A 145 -10.53 23.90 -4.64
CA SER A 145 -9.59 24.90 -5.17
C SER A 145 -8.18 24.68 -4.64
N LEU A 146 -7.17 24.91 -5.48
CA LEU A 146 -5.77 24.84 -5.08
C LEU A 146 -5.49 25.96 -4.07
N LYS A 147 -5.09 25.58 -2.85
CA LYS A 147 -4.74 26.51 -1.78
C LYS A 147 -3.29 26.94 -1.89
N LYS A 148 -2.38 25.98 -2.10
CA LYS A 148 -0.95 26.22 -2.24
C LYS A 148 -0.23 25.01 -2.81
N GLU A 149 0.96 25.27 -3.32
CA GLU A 149 1.95 24.26 -3.67
C GLU A 149 3.14 24.35 -2.70
N LYS A 150 3.77 23.21 -2.43
CA LYS A 150 4.99 23.15 -1.62
C LYS A 150 5.98 22.17 -2.24
N SER A 151 7.19 22.65 -2.50
CA SER A 151 8.31 21.82 -2.93
C SER A 151 8.97 21.12 -1.74
N TYR A 152 9.34 19.85 -1.94
CA TYR A 152 10.03 18.99 -1.00
C TYR A 152 11.28 18.40 -1.65
#